data_AF-A0A7S0WH82-F1
#
_entry.id   AF-A0A7S0WH82-F1
#
_cell.length_a   1.000
_cell.length_b   1.000
_cell.length_c   1.000
_cell.angle_alpha   90.00
_cell.angle_beta   90.00
_cell.angle_gamma   90.00
#
_symmetry.space_group_name_H-M   'P 1'
#
loop_
_entity.id
_entity.type
_entity.pdbx_description
1 polymer ?
#
loop_
_entity_poly.entity_id
_entity_poly.type
_entity_poly.pdbx_seq_one_letter_code
_entity_poly.pdbx_strand_id
1 'polypeptide(L)'
;SPREQGEWTSTVRAIFSVMCGGCVGLYMALEYFSEQAGLSVMLFVACALVGVFLSFTYVPSKSSFDYLPYVYFAYVAILLLAYYSQTEGSTEMMDDADIEDAMENKLGVISVFAGTSLQIAFALKFRIRSTLERHVRRKRVASDSPFLPAAARNRPEHFRNVSSRSAHREMRAQAVSWMPIVGNIATLTSFAACLMLSEEFANGSALSVFALAPILLLLHQDTMMFPILEDSQRYAPPLAMVIGKLCYDTVLAIAAGPNKVHVLTLSASKVPWMISNIFALACASVNSINLVHFLATNVRTSTETLLITAPLGILAPLFSKITA
;
A
#
# COMPACT_ATOMS: atom_id res chain seq x y z
N SER A 1 22.86 10.80 -35.52
CA SER A 1 21.75 11.72 -35.19
C SER A 1 21.47 11.71 -33.68
N PRO A 2 21.06 12.81 -33.01
CA PRO A 2 20.71 12.81 -31.59
C PRO A 2 19.50 11.89 -31.24
N ARG A 3 18.70 11.47 -32.24
CA ARG A 3 17.66 10.45 -32.06
C ARG A 3 18.25 9.03 -31.91
N GLU A 4 19.22 8.65 -32.74
CA GLU A 4 19.87 7.32 -32.68
C GLU A 4 20.67 7.13 -31.38
N GLN A 5 21.32 8.19 -30.88
CA GLN A 5 22.02 8.15 -29.59
C GLN A 5 21.05 7.94 -28.41
N GLY A 6 19.82 8.45 -28.51
CA GLY A 6 18.78 8.24 -27.50
C GLY A 6 18.24 6.81 -27.47
N GLU A 7 18.15 6.15 -28.63
CA GLU A 7 17.66 4.78 -28.75
C GLU A 7 18.67 3.76 -28.23
N TRP A 8 19.95 3.93 -28.59
CA TRP A 8 21.02 3.04 -28.13
C TRP A 8 21.18 3.08 -26.60
N THR A 9 21.17 4.27 -26.01
CA THR A 9 21.24 4.43 -24.55
C THR A 9 20.03 3.84 -23.82
N SER A 10 18.83 3.92 -24.41
CA SER A 10 17.62 3.31 -23.83
C SER A 10 17.65 1.78 -23.87
N THR A 11 18.21 1.21 -24.95
CA THR A 11 18.32 -0.24 -25.16
C THR A 11 19.36 -0.84 -24.22
N VAL A 12 20.55 -0.23 -24.12
CA VAL A 12 21.61 -0.67 -23.18
C VAL A 12 21.10 -0.64 -21.75
N ARG A 13 20.35 0.40 -21.38
CA ARG A 13 19.75 0.51 -20.05
C ARG A 13 18.69 -0.56 -19.79
N ALA A 14 17.86 -0.88 -20.78
CA ALA A 14 16.88 -1.96 -20.67
C ALA A 14 17.58 -3.30 -20.41
N ILE A 15 18.62 -3.62 -21.19
CA ILE A 15 19.42 -4.84 -21.01
C ILE A 15 20.02 -4.89 -19.61
N PHE A 16 20.67 -3.82 -19.15
CA PHE A 16 21.27 -3.80 -17.82
C PHE A 16 20.22 -3.94 -16.71
N SER A 17 19.04 -3.35 -16.87
CA SER A 17 17.94 -3.49 -15.90
C SER A 17 17.35 -4.90 -15.88
N VAL A 18 17.27 -5.58 -17.03
CA VAL A 18 16.87 -6.98 -17.12
C VAL A 18 17.91 -7.86 -16.44
N MET A 19 19.21 -7.65 -16.68
CA MET A 19 20.26 -8.42 -16.03
C MET A 19 20.25 -8.20 -14.52
N CYS A 20 20.20 -6.96 -14.05
CA CYS A 20 20.20 -6.64 -12.63
C CYS A 20 18.94 -7.20 -11.92
N GLY A 21 17.75 -6.93 -12.46
CA GLY A 21 16.50 -7.46 -11.92
C GLY A 21 16.43 -8.99 -11.99
N GLY A 22 16.88 -9.57 -13.10
CA GLY A 22 16.96 -11.01 -13.29
C GLY A 22 17.92 -11.68 -12.31
N CYS A 23 19.10 -11.11 -12.04
CA CYS A 23 20.03 -11.64 -11.04
C CYS A 23 19.40 -11.67 -9.64
N VAL A 24 18.66 -10.61 -9.27
CA VAL A 24 17.93 -10.58 -7.99
C VAL A 24 16.83 -11.66 -7.97
N GLY A 25 16.07 -11.79 -9.05
CA GLY A 25 15.03 -12.83 -9.16
C GLY A 25 15.60 -14.25 -9.10
N LEU A 26 16.75 -14.48 -9.75
CA LEU A 26 17.45 -15.76 -9.71
C LEU A 26 17.97 -16.06 -8.31
N TYR A 27 18.55 -15.07 -7.63
CA TYR A 27 19.00 -15.23 -6.24
C TYR A 27 17.83 -15.64 -5.34
N MET A 28 16.71 -14.92 -5.41
CA MET A 28 15.51 -15.26 -4.62
C MET A 28 14.96 -16.64 -5.01
N ALA A 29 14.98 -17.00 -6.29
CA ALA A 29 14.52 -18.30 -6.75
C ALA A 29 15.39 -19.46 -6.24
N LEU A 30 16.71 -19.27 -6.18
CA LEU A 30 17.62 -20.31 -5.68
C LEU A 30 17.53 -20.47 -4.17
N GLU A 31 17.31 -19.37 -3.45
CA GLU A 31 17.16 -19.39 -1.99
C GLU A 31 15.85 -20.05 -1.57
N TYR A 32 14.73 -19.65 -2.19
CA TYR A 32 13.40 -20.09 -1.76
C TYR A 32 12.84 -21.29 -2.53
N PHE A 33 13.36 -21.60 -3.74
CA PHE A 33 12.72 -22.54 -4.67
C PHE A 33 13.73 -23.39 -5.45
N SER A 34 14.68 -23.99 -4.74
CA SER A 34 15.81 -24.72 -5.35
C SER A 34 15.39 -25.91 -6.22
N GLU A 35 14.24 -26.53 -5.97
CA GLU A 35 13.79 -27.75 -6.66
C GLU A 35 12.88 -27.52 -7.88
N GLN A 36 12.26 -26.34 -8.00
CA GLN A 36 11.19 -26.10 -8.98
C GLN A 36 11.59 -25.10 -10.08
N ALA A 37 12.21 -25.62 -11.14
CA ALA A 37 12.74 -24.81 -12.24
C ALA A 37 11.70 -23.89 -12.92
N GLY A 38 10.43 -24.32 -13.01
CA GLY A 38 9.36 -23.51 -13.59
C GLY A 38 9.10 -22.22 -12.82
N LEU A 39 9.12 -22.30 -11.48
CA LEU A 39 8.91 -21.12 -10.62
C LEU A 39 10.12 -20.20 -10.64
N SER A 40 11.33 -20.75 -10.71
CA SER A 40 12.56 -19.97 -10.83
C SER A 40 12.55 -19.09 -12.09
N VAL A 41 12.04 -19.61 -13.21
CA VAL A 41 11.87 -18.85 -14.45
C VAL A 41 10.83 -17.74 -14.27
N MET A 42 9.67 -18.02 -13.66
CA MET A 42 8.65 -16.99 -13.43
C MET A 42 9.16 -15.86 -12.53
N LEU A 43 9.88 -16.19 -11.45
CA LEU A 43 10.51 -15.21 -10.55
C LEU A 43 11.58 -14.39 -11.25
N PHE A 44 12.44 -15.03 -12.04
CA PHE A 44 13.43 -14.34 -12.86
C PHE A 44 12.77 -13.31 -13.78
N VAL A 45 11.74 -13.73 -14.53
CA VAL A 45 11.03 -12.83 -15.46
C VAL A 45 10.30 -11.72 -14.70
N ALA A 46 9.64 -12.03 -13.58
CA ALA A 46 8.95 -11.02 -12.76
C ALA A 46 9.93 -9.95 -12.26
N CYS A 47 11.06 -10.33 -11.67
CA CYS A 47 12.06 -9.39 -11.17
C CYS A 47 12.77 -8.62 -12.31
N ALA A 48 12.96 -9.24 -13.48
CA ALA A 48 13.44 -8.55 -14.67
C ALA A 48 12.47 -7.46 -15.14
N LEU A 49 11.16 -7.74 -15.15
CA LEU A 49 10.13 -6.75 -15.49
C LEU A 49 10.09 -5.60 -14.47
N VAL A 50 10.24 -5.88 -13.18
CA VAL A 50 10.37 -4.85 -12.13
C VAL A 50 11.60 -3.98 -12.39
N GLY A 51 12.75 -4.58 -12.71
CA GLY A 51 13.98 -3.86 -13.05
C GLY A 51 13.77 -2.91 -14.24
N VAL A 52 13.15 -3.40 -15.31
CA VAL A 52 12.78 -2.61 -16.50
C VAL A 52 11.84 -1.47 -16.13
N PHE A 53 10.80 -1.77 -15.36
CA PHE A 53 9.82 -0.79 -14.91
C PHE A 53 10.48 0.35 -14.11
N LEU A 54 11.32 0.03 -13.14
CA LEU A 54 12.02 0.99 -12.31
C LEU A 54 12.99 1.85 -13.14
N SER A 55 13.77 1.22 -14.01
CA SER A 55 14.73 1.87 -14.90
C SER A 55 14.07 2.96 -15.77
N PHE A 56 12.94 2.63 -16.41
CA PHE A 56 12.19 3.57 -17.22
C PHE A 56 11.39 4.60 -16.41
N THR A 57 11.03 4.28 -15.16
CA THR A 57 10.42 5.24 -14.24
C THR A 57 11.40 6.35 -13.84
N TYR A 58 12.66 6.01 -13.54
CA TYR A 58 13.68 7.00 -13.18
C TYR A 58 14.13 7.83 -14.38
N VAL A 59 14.40 7.19 -15.53
CA VAL A 59 14.87 7.87 -16.74
C VAL A 59 13.91 7.58 -17.90
N PRO A 60 12.87 8.42 -18.12
CA PRO A 60 11.88 8.14 -19.15
C PRO A 60 12.46 8.26 -20.56
N SER A 61 12.08 7.33 -21.43
CA SER A 61 12.23 7.46 -22.88
C SER A 61 10.87 7.82 -23.49
N LYS A 62 10.86 8.62 -24.57
CA LYS A 62 9.61 9.12 -25.20
C LYS A 62 8.66 8.01 -25.65
N SER A 63 9.19 6.89 -26.13
CA SER A 63 8.38 5.74 -26.57
C SER A 63 8.03 4.79 -25.42
N SER A 64 8.93 4.60 -24.46
CA SER A 64 8.76 3.61 -23.38
C SER A 64 7.70 3.98 -22.33
N PHE A 65 7.28 5.25 -22.27
CA PHE A 65 6.37 5.72 -21.23
C PHE A 65 4.94 5.18 -21.40
N ASP A 66 4.50 5.00 -22.64
CA ASP A 66 3.16 4.49 -22.95
C ASP A 66 3.03 2.98 -22.69
N TYR A 67 4.15 2.25 -22.76
CA TYR A 67 4.18 0.79 -22.55
C TYR A 67 4.32 0.39 -21.07
N LEU A 68 4.71 1.31 -20.18
CA LEU A 68 4.96 1.01 -18.77
C LEU A 68 3.78 0.39 -17.99
N PRO A 69 2.51 0.81 -18.17
CA PRO A 69 1.40 0.15 -17.49
C PRO A 69 1.24 -1.30 -17.94
N TYR A 70 1.50 -1.63 -19.20
CA TYR A 70 1.44 -3.01 -19.69
C TYR A 70 2.54 -3.88 -19.08
N VAL A 71 3.75 -3.33 -18.91
CA VAL A 71 4.85 -4.01 -18.20
C VAL A 71 4.44 -4.32 -16.75
N TYR A 72 3.77 -3.39 -16.08
CA TYR A 72 3.24 -3.62 -14.73
C TYR A 72 2.18 -4.73 -14.71
N PHE A 73 1.22 -4.71 -15.62
CA PHE A 73 0.20 -5.77 -15.70
C PHE A 73 0.82 -7.14 -16.02
N ALA A 74 1.82 -7.20 -16.90
CA ALA A 74 2.54 -8.44 -17.19
C ALA A 74 3.28 -8.96 -15.94
N TYR A 75 3.93 -8.08 -15.18
CA TYR A 75 4.56 -8.42 -13.90
C TYR A 75 3.54 -9.03 -12.91
N VAL A 76 2.40 -8.38 -12.72
CA VAL A 76 1.34 -8.88 -11.82
C VAL A 76 0.81 -10.22 -12.30
N ALA A 77 0.56 -10.36 -13.61
CA ALA A 77 0.05 -11.60 -14.19
C ALA A 77 1.01 -12.78 -14.00
N ILE A 78 2.32 -12.56 -14.17
CA ILE A 78 3.34 -13.59 -13.97
C ILE A 78 3.42 -14.02 -12.51
N LEU A 79 3.36 -13.09 -11.55
CA LEU A 79 3.37 -13.46 -10.14
C LEU A 79 2.07 -14.12 -9.67
N LEU A 80 0.92 -13.72 -10.23
CA LEU A 80 -0.32 -14.45 -10.01
C LEU A 80 -0.23 -15.87 -10.57
N LEU A 81 0.32 -16.04 -11.78
CA LEU A 81 0.55 -17.36 -12.36
C LEU A 81 1.50 -18.21 -11.49
N ALA A 82 2.57 -17.60 -10.97
CA ALA A 82 3.48 -18.27 -10.03
C ALA A 82 2.75 -18.71 -8.76
N TYR A 83 1.87 -17.86 -8.21
CA TYR A 83 1.05 -18.20 -7.04
C TYR A 83 0.05 -19.33 -7.33
N TYR A 84 -0.65 -19.29 -8.47
CA TYR A 84 -1.59 -20.34 -8.88
C TYR A 84 -0.87 -21.68 -9.15
N SER A 85 0.32 -21.64 -9.75
CA SER A 85 1.14 -22.84 -9.97
C SER A 85 1.48 -23.58 -8.67
N GLN A 86 1.57 -22.86 -7.54
CA GLN A 86 1.78 -23.48 -6.21
C GLN A 86 0.48 -23.98 -5.57
N THR A 87 -0.68 -23.60 -6.09
CA THR A 87 -1.98 -24.06 -5.56
C THR A 87 -2.34 -25.43 -6.12
N GLU A 88 -2.08 -25.68 -7.41
CA GLU A 88 -2.40 -26.95 -8.06
C GLU A 88 -1.56 -28.12 -7.52
N GLY A 89 -0.30 -27.90 -7.17
CA GLY A 89 0.58 -28.93 -6.59
C GLY A 89 0.18 -29.42 -5.19
N SER A 90 -0.72 -28.72 -4.49
CA SER A 90 -1.04 -28.99 -3.07
C SER A 90 -2.26 -29.90 -2.84
N THR A 91 -2.86 -30.48 -3.88
CA THR A 91 -4.20 -31.13 -3.76
C THR A 91 -4.19 -32.66 -3.92
N GLU A 92 -3.11 -33.29 -4.40
CA GLU A 92 -3.09 -34.74 -4.64
C GLU A 92 -2.09 -35.47 -3.74
N MET A 93 -2.59 -36.06 -2.64
CA MET A 93 -1.89 -37.06 -1.79
C MET A 93 -0.46 -36.69 -1.30
N MET A 94 -0.32 -35.59 -0.56
CA MET A 94 0.94 -35.16 0.06
C MET A 94 1.06 -35.60 1.53
N ASP A 95 2.27 -35.96 1.96
CA ASP A 95 2.62 -36.24 3.37
C ASP A 95 2.70 -34.92 4.17
N ASP A 96 2.68 -34.97 5.51
CA ASP A 96 2.67 -33.76 6.36
C ASP A 96 3.89 -32.85 6.10
N ALA A 97 5.04 -33.43 5.75
CA ALA A 97 6.26 -32.70 5.39
C ALA A 97 6.12 -31.94 4.06
N ASP A 98 5.48 -32.54 3.06
CA ASP A 98 5.29 -31.92 1.75
C ASP A 98 4.30 -30.74 1.81
N ILE A 99 3.36 -30.77 2.77
CA ILE A 99 2.41 -29.69 3.02
C ILE A 99 3.12 -28.45 3.58
N GLU A 100 4.06 -28.64 4.50
CA GLU A 100 4.85 -27.56 5.10
C GLU A 100 5.72 -26.87 4.04
N ASP A 101 6.40 -27.65 3.21
CA ASP A 101 7.22 -27.16 2.09
C ASP A 101 6.36 -26.39 1.05
N ALA A 102 5.17 -26.90 0.73
CA ALA A 102 4.24 -26.22 -0.19
C ALA A 102 3.75 -24.88 0.39
N MET A 103 3.59 -24.78 1.70
CA MET A 103 3.17 -23.56 2.38
C MET A 103 4.31 -22.53 2.44
N GLU A 104 5.53 -22.96 2.78
CA GLU A 104 6.72 -22.11 2.76
C GLU A 104 6.96 -21.52 1.37
N ASN A 105 6.80 -22.35 0.33
CA ASN A 105 6.87 -21.93 -1.05
C ASN A 105 5.83 -20.83 -1.40
N LYS A 106 4.59 -20.97 -0.95
CA LYS A 106 3.54 -19.95 -1.17
C LYS A 106 3.90 -18.63 -0.47
N LEU A 107 4.40 -18.70 0.76
CA LEU A 107 4.83 -17.52 1.52
C LEU A 107 6.03 -16.84 0.86
N GLY A 108 6.97 -17.62 0.32
CA GLY A 108 8.09 -17.13 -0.47
C GLY A 108 7.64 -16.26 -1.65
N VAL A 109 6.66 -16.74 -2.45
CA VAL A 109 6.13 -15.97 -3.59
C VAL A 109 5.44 -14.68 -3.12
N ILE A 110 4.63 -14.77 -2.06
CA ILE A 110 3.95 -13.60 -1.47
C ILE A 110 4.97 -12.57 -0.96
N SER A 111 6.08 -13.01 -0.37
CA SER A 111 7.15 -12.13 0.11
C SER A 111 7.84 -11.36 -1.02
N VAL A 112 8.15 -12.04 -2.12
CA VAL A 112 8.75 -11.41 -3.32
C VAL A 112 7.76 -10.42 -3.93
N PHE A 113 6.48 -10.79 -4.02
CA PHE A 113 5.42 -9.89 -4.50
C PHE A 113 5.26 -8.65 -3.61
N ALA A 114 5.29 -8.82 -2.29
CA ALA A 114 5.18 -7.72 -1.33
C ALA A 114 6.34 -6.73 -1.49
N GLY A 115 7.58 -7.23 -1.53
CA GLY A 115 8.78 -6.41 -1.62
C GLY A 115 8.91 -5.68 -2.96
N THR A 116 8.70 -6.37 -4.08
CA THR A 116 8.82 -5.77 -5.42
C THR A 116 7.69 -4.78 -5.72
N SER A 117 6.45 -5.07 -5.29
CA SER A 117 5.34 -4.11 -5.37
C SER A 117 5.60 -2.86 -4.52
N LEU A 118 6.19 -3.02 -3.33
CA LEU A 118 6.58 -1.89 -2.48
C LEU A 118 7.63 -1.00 -3.16
N GLN A 119 8.64 -1.60 -3.78
CA GLN A 119 9.67 -0.86 -4.53
C GLN A 119 9.05 -0.03 -5.66
N ILE A 120 8.12 -0.62 -6.42
CA ILE A 120 7.37 0.06 -7.48
C ILE A 120 6.59 1.25 -6.90
N ALA A 121 5.85 1.04 -5.81
CA ALA A 121 5.08 2.09 -5.15
C ALA A 121 5.96 3.28 -4.70
N PHE A 122 7.11 2.99 -4.08
CA PHE A 122 8.07 4.03 -3.67
C PHE A 122 8.64 4.79 -4.87
N ALA A 123 9.04 4.08 -5.93
CA ALA A 123 9.60 4.69 -7.12
C ALA A 123 8.60 5.63 -7.81
N LEU A 124 7.34 5.20 -7.94
CA LEU A 124 6.27 6.03 -8.49
C LEU A 124 5.99 7.26 -7.62
N LYS A 125 5.97 7.10 -6.29
CA LYS A 125 5.75 8.22 -5.37
C LYS A 125 6.84 9.27 -5.45
N PHE A 126 8.10 8.82 -5.45
CA PHE A 126 9.24 9.73 -5.63
C PHE A 126 9.17 10.42 -7.00
N ARG A 127 8.82 9.68 -8.05
CA ARG A 127 8.74 10.20 -9.40
C ARG A 127 7.69 11.28 -9.55
N ILE A 128 6.47 11.03 -9.05
CA ILE A 128 5.36 11.98 -9.11
C ILE A 128 5.75 13.27 -8.37
N ARG A 129 6.31 13.15 -7.16
CA ARG A 129 6.76 14.31 -6.38
C ARG A 129 7.84 15.12 -7.11
N SER A 130 8.85 14.46 -7.66
CA SER A 130 9.93 15.13 -8.40
C SER A 130 9.42 15.85 -9.66
N THR A 131 8.36 15.35 -10.28
CA THR A 131 7.78 15.94 -11.49
C THR A 131 6.94 17.15 -11.14
N LEU A 132 6.16 17.07 -10.06
CA LEU A 132 5.40 18.19 -9.51
C LEU A 132 6.33 19.34 -9.10
N GLU A 133 7.40 19.06 -8.36
CA GLU A 133 8.36 20.08 -7.91
C GLU A 133 9.03 20.78 -9.09
N ARG A 134 9.42 20.04 -10.13
CA ARG A 134 9.96 20.61 -11.37
C ARG A 134 8.96 21.51 -12.08
N HIS A 135 7.69 21.11 -12.13
CA HIS A 135 6.64 21.90 -12.75
C HIS A 135 6.37 23.20 -11.98
N VAL A 136 6.24 23.11 -10.65
CA VAL A 136 6.07 24.28 -9.77
C VAL A 136 7.26 25.24 -9.91
N ARG A 137 8.49 24.72 -9.97
CA ARG A 137 9.70 25.53 -10.17
C ARG A 137 9.68 26.24 -11.53
N ARG A 138 9.32 25.54 -12.62
CA ARG A 138 9.17 26.16 -13.95
C ARG A 138 8.12 27.28 -13.95
N LYS A 139 6.98 27.07 -13.30
CA LYS A 139 5.90 28.08 -13.20
C LYS A 139 6.34 29.29 -12.39
N ARG A 140 7.11 29.10 -11.30
CA ARG A 140 7.71 30.21 -10.54
C ARG A 140 8.71 31.00 -11.38
N VAL A 141 9.63 30.34 -12.08
CA VAL A 141 10.61 31.02 -12.95
C VAL A 141 9.91 31.79 -14.08
N ALA A 142 8.85 31.22 -14.67
CA ALA A 142 8.04 31.92 -15.66
C ALA A 142 7.33 33.15 -15.05
N SER A 143 6.78 33.02 -13.84
CA SER A 143 6.09 34.09 -13.11
C SER A 143 7.02 35.20 -12.61
N ASP A 144 8.32 34.93 -12.46
CA ASP A 144 9.32 35.90 -12.02
C ASP A 144 10.04 36.59 -13.19
N SER A 145 9.52 36.42 -14.41
CA SER A 145 10.03 37.14 -15.57
C SER A 145 9.74 38.65 -15.43
N PRO A 146 10.74 39.52 -15.65
CA PRO A 146 10.62 40.97 -15.44
C PRO A 146 9.64 41.67 -16.41
N PHE A 147 9.09 40.94 -17.38
CA PHE A 147 8.17 41.43 -18.41
C PHE A 147 6.69 41.07 -18.13
N LEU A 148 6.38 40.43 -17.01
CA LEU A 148 4.98 40.14 -16.64
C LEU A 148 4.33 41.33 -15.94
N PRO A 149 3.06 41.66 -16.25
CA PRO A 149 2.34 42.76 -15.64
C PRO A 149 2.20 42.56 -14.12
N ALA A 150 2.37 43.64 -13.36
CA ALA A 150 2.38 43.64 -11.89
C ALA A 150 1.11 43.01 -11.24
N ALA A 151 -0.02 43.00 -11.96
CA ALA A 151 -1.25 42.33 -11.56
C ALA A 151 -1.13 40.80 -11.45
N ALA A 152 -0.20 40.16 -12.17
CA ALA A 152 0.08 38.73 -12.07
C ALA A 152 1.02 38.38 -10.90
N ARG A 153 1.74 39.37 -10.37
CA ARG A 153 2.77 39.20 -9.32
C ARG A 153 2.17 39.11 -7.92
N ASN A 154 1.02 39.76 -7.70
CA ASN A 154 0.33 39.84 -6.41
C ASN A 154 -0.90 38.92 -6.34
N ARG A 155 -0.73 37.62 -6.66
CA ARG A 155 -1.84 36.67 -6.50
C ARG A 155 -2.01 36.35 -5.00
N PRO A 156 -3.18 36.60 -4.39
CA PRO A 156 -3.37 36.43 -2.95
C PRO A 156 -3.14 34.98 -2.52
N GLU A 157 -2.54 34.79 -1.34
CA GLU A 157 -2.14 33.48 -0.80
C GLU A 157 -3.29 32.47 -0.70
N HIS A 158 -4.54 32.95 -0.62
CA HIS A 158 -5.74 32.13 -0.60
C HIS A 158 -5.90 31.22 -1.84
N PHE A 159 -5.34 31.61 -2.99
CA PHE A 159 -5.39 30.79 -4.22
C PHE A 159 -4.23 29.80 -4.35
N ARG A 160 -3.31 29.74 -3.38
CA ARG A 160 -2.15 28.84 -3.42
C ARG A 160 -2.57 27.36 -3.35
N ASN A 161 -3.67 27.05 -2.66
CA ASN A 161 -4.24 25.69 -2.62
C ASN A 161 -5.02 25.33 -3.89
N VAL A 162 -5.56 26.32 -4.62
CA VAL A 162 -6.16 26.11 -5.94
C VAL A 162 -5.08 25.84 -6.99
N SER A 163 -3.86 26.35 -6.76
CA SER A 163 -2.71 26.17 -7.66
C SER A 163 -2.12 24.76 -7.63
N SER A 164 -2.17 24.05 -6.50
CA SER A 164 -1.77 22.63 -6.42
C SER A 164 -2.78 21.74 -7.14
N ARG A 165 -4.08 21.97 -6.94
CA ARG A 165 -5.16 21.25 -7.65
C ARG A 165 -5.11 21.44 -9.16
N SER A 166 -4.85 22.66 -9.63
CA SER A 166 -4.66 22.94 -11.07
C SER A 166 -3.36 22.35 -11.61
N ALA A 167 -2.25 22.35 -10.86
CA ALA A 167 -1.01 21.70 -11.27
C ALA A 167 -1.13 20.17 -11.37
N HIS A 168 -1.85 19.52 -10.43
CA HIS A 168 -2.17 18.10 -10.52
C HIS A 168 -3.10 17.78 -11.70
N ARG A 169 -4.08 18.65 -11.98
CA ARG A 169 -4.98 18.53 -13.14
C ARG A 169 -4.26 18.75 -14.48
N GLU A 170 -3.30 19.68 -14.52
CA GLU A 170 -2.43 19.95 -15.68
C GLU A 170 -1.42 18.81 -15.90
N MET A 171 -0.88 18.18 -14.85
CA MET A 171 -0.05 16.97 -14.99
C MET A 171 -0.86 15.77 -15.48
N ARG A 172 -2.14 15.63 -15.10
CA ARG A 172 -3.04 14.62 -15.67
C ARG A 172 -3.29 14.83 -17.16
N ALA A 173 -3.35 16.09 -17.60
CA ALA A 173 -3.50 16.42 -19.02
C ALA A 173 -2.23 16.10 -19.85
N GLN A 174 -1.07 15.90 -19.21
CA GLN A 174 0.22 15.62 -19.87
C GLN A 174 0.64 14.13 -19.86
N ALA A 175 -0.31 13.20 -19.96
CA ALA A 175 -0.09 11.76 -20.11
C ALA A 175 0.41 10.98 -18.87
N VAL A 176 0.44 11.58 -17.67
CA VAL A 176 0.89 10.91 -16.42
C VAL A 176 -0.28 10.41 -15.55
N SER A 177 -1.48 10.26 -16.13
CA SER A 177 -2.70 9.91 -15.39
C SER A 177 -2.68 8.50 -14.79
N TRP A 178 -1.92 7.56 -15.36
CA TRP A 178 -1.86 6.17 -14.90
C TRP A 178 -0.94 5.97 -13.69
N MET A 179 0.07 6.81 -13.50
CA MET A 179 1.07 6.64 -12.43
C MET A 179 0.48 6.61 -11.01
N PRO A 180 -0.46 7.50 -10.65
CA PRO A 180 -1.12 7.43 -9.34
C PRO A 180 -1.94 6.15 -9.14
N ILE A 181 -2.62 5.69 -10.20
CA ILE A 181 -3.46 4.48 -10.16
C ILE A 181 -2.59 3.25 -9.92
N VAL A 182 -1.56 3.05 -10.75
CA VAL A 182 -0.62 1.93 -10.61
C VAL A 182 0.10 1.99 -9.27
N GLY A 183 0.53 3.17 -8.83
CA GLY A 183 1.12 3.36 -7.52
C GLY A 183 0.19 2.94 -6.39
N ASN A 184 -1.09 3.30 -6.45
CA ASN A 184 -2.08 2.92 -5.45
C ASN A 184 -2.34 1.41 -5.44
N ILE A 185 -2.48 0.78 -6.61
CA ILE A 185 -2.63 -0.67 -6.71
C ILE A 185 -1.41 -1.36 -6.09
N ALA A 186 -0.20 -0.92 -6.43
CA ALA A 186 1.04 -1.47 -5.89
C ALA A 186 1.14 -1.31 -4.36
N THR A 187 0.71 -0.16 -3.80
CA THR A 187 0.69 0.02 -2.34
C THR A 187 -0.33 -0.85 -1.64
N LEU A 188 -1.53 -1.00 -2.21
CA LEU A 188 -2.59 -1.81 -1.60
C LEU A 188 -2.26 -3.29 -1.65
N THR A 189 -1.74 -3.77 -2.79
CA THR A 189 -1.31 -5.16 -2.97
C THR A 189 -0.11 -5.50 -2.10
N SER A 190 0.89 -4.61 -2.01
CA SER A 190 2.02 -4.78 -1.08
C SER A 190 1.56 -4.82 0.37
N PHE A 191 0.69 -3.90 0.79
CA PHE A 191 0.16 -3.89 2.16
C PHE A 191 -0.64 -5.16 2.48
N ALA A 192 -1.50 -5.62 1.57
CA ALA A 192 -2.26 -6.85 1.73
C ALA A 192 -1.35 -8.08 1.82
N ALA A 193 -0.33 -8.17 0.96
CA ALA A 193 0.65 -9.25 1.00
C ALA A 193 1.45 -9.24 2.31
N CYS A 194 1.87 -8.07 2.80
CA CYS A 194 2.53 -7.94 4.10
C CYS A 194 1.62 -8.34 5.27
N LEU A 195 0.31 -8.06 5.20
CA LEU A 195 -0.64 -8.50 6.23
C LEU A 195 -0.74 -10.02 6.26
N MET A 196 -0.90 -10.67 5.10
CA MET A 196 -0.94 -12.14 4.99
C MET A 196 0.34 -12.78 5.56
N LEU A 197 1.51 -12.22 5.22
CA LEU A 197 2.78 -12.69 5.79
C LEU A 197 2.86 -12.48 7.30
N SER A 198 2.32 -11.37 7.82
CA SER A 198 2.32 -11.10 9.25
C SER A 198 1.39 -12.02 10.05
N GLU A 199 0.29 -12.47 9.45
CA GLU A 199 -0.59 -13.45 10.09
C GLU A 199 0.14 -14.77 10.32
N GLU A 200 0.91 -15.22 9.33
CA GLU A 200 1.69 -16.45 9.38
C GLU A 200 2.95 -16.33 10.27
N PHE A 201 3.81 -15.33 10.04
CA PHE A 201 5.09 -15.23 10.73
C PHE A 201 5.01 -14.62 12.14
N ALA A 202 4.01 -13.77 12.42
CA ALA A 202 3.87 -13.07 13.69
C ALA A 202 2.69 -13.59 14.53
N ASN A 203 2.18 -14.79 14.22
CA ASN A 203 1.02 -15.41 14.88
C ASN A 203 -0.19 -14.47 15.00
N GLY A 204 -0.41 -13.63 13.98
CA GLY A 204 -1.51 -12.66 13.96
C GLY A 204 -1.43 -11.52 14.99
N SER A 205 -0.25 -11.26 15.58
CA SER A 205 -0.08 -10.22 16.62
C SER A 205 -0.70 -8.88 16.19
N ALA A 206 -1.55 -8.30 17.04
CA ALA A 206 -2.20 -7.01 16.81
C ALA A 206 -1.19 -5.86 16.61
N LEU A 207 0.03 -6.01 17.11
CA LEU A 207 1.11 -5.01 16.98
C LEU A 207 1.70 -4.93 15.56
N SER A 208 1.63 -6.02 14.78
CA SER A 208 2.16 -6.07 13.42
C SER A 208 1.55 -5.00 12.51
N VAL A 209 0.26 -4.71 12.69
CA VAL A 209 -0.47 -3.72 11.88
C VAL A 209 0.07 -2.31 12.11
N PHE A 210 0.54 -1.98 13.31
CA PHE A 210 1.16 -0.69 13.58
C PHE A 210 2.49 -0.53 12.83
N ALA A 211 3.22 -1.62 12.62
CA ALA A 211 4.45 -1.61 11.82
C ALA A 211 4.16 -1.53 10.31
N LEU A 212 3.05 -2.11 9.84
CA LEU A 212 2.67 -2.17 8.42
C LEU A 212 1.86 -0.97 7.94
N ALA A 213 1.04 -0.36 8.80
CA ALA A 213 0.17 0.77 8.46
C ALA A 213 0.89 1.97 7.79
N PRO A 214 2.15 2.32 8.14
CA PRO A 214 2.89 3.37 7.44
C PRO A 214 3.07 3.15 5.93
N ILE A 215 2.98 1.91 5.43
CA ILE A 215 3.00 1.62 3.99
C ILE A 215 1.88 2.37 3.26
N LEU A 216 0.72 2.55 3.90
CA LEU A 216 -0.42 3.28 3.33
C LEU A 216 -0.16 4.79 3.21
N LEU A 217 0.89 5.34 3.84
CA LEU A 217 1.33 6.71 3.56
C LEU A 217 1.89 6.87 2.15
N LEU A 218 2.11 5.77 1.43
CA LEU A 218 2.51 5.76 0.03
C LEU A 218 1.37 5.97 -0.95
N LEU A 219 0.10 5.89 -0.51
CA LEU A 219 -1.07 6.19 -1.34
C LEU A 219 -0.94 7.57 -2.01
N HIS A 220 -1.33 7.63 -3.26
CA HIS A 220 -1.42 8.81 -4.11
C HIS A 220 -2.84 9.34 -4.10
N GLN A 221 -2.95 10.67 -4.14
CA GLN A 221 -4.23 11.32 -4.41
C GLN A 221 -4.67 11.00 -5.83
N ASP A 222 -5.84 10.38 -5.96
CA ASP A 222 -6.42 10.07 -7.25
C ASP A 222 -7.95 10.24 -7.23
N THR A 223 -8.53 10.76 -8.30
CA THR A 223 -9.99 10.95 -8.39
C THR A 223 -10.73 9.66 -8.72
N MET A 224 -10.05 8.65 -9.26
CA MET A 224 -10.69 7.38 -9.62
C MET A 224 -10.77 6.43 -8.42
N MET A 225 -9.68 6.24 -7.68
CA MET A 225 -9.70 5.35 -6.50
C MET A 225 -9.98 6.03 -5.17
N PHE A 226 -9.43 7.23 -4.91
CA PHE A 226 -9.54 7.89 -3.60
C PHE A 226 -9.88 9.38 -3.74
N PRO A 227 -11.11 9.72 -4.20
CA PRO A 227 -11.51 11.10 -4.47
C PRO A 227 -11.52 11.98 -3.21
N ILE A 228 -11.56 11.36 -2.02
CA ILE A 228 -11.56 12.03 -0.72
C ILE A 228 -10.14 12.38 -0.26
N LEU A 229 -9.11 11.65 -0.70
CA LEU A 229 -7.74 11.83 -0.22
C LEU A 229 -7.12 13.16 -0.68
N GLU A 230 -7.04 14.12 0.23
CA GLU A 230 -6.27 15.35 0.05
C GLU A 230 -5.00 15.31 0.92
N ASP A 231 -4.00 16.17 0.63
CA ASP A 231 -2.70 16.16 1.32
C ASP A 231 -2.86 16.42 2.82
N SER A 232 -3.94 17.10 3.18
CA SER A 232 -4.33 17.37 4.56
C SER A 232 -4.86 16.14 5.31
N GLN A 233 -5.21 15.06 4.60
CA GLN A 233 -5.84 13.85 5.12
C GLN A 233 -4.93 12.62 5.02
N ARG A 234 -3.62 12.84 4.83
CA ARG A 234 -2.64 11.79 4.59
C ARG A 234 -2.58 10.70 5.67
N TYR A 235 -2.96 11.03 6.90
CA TYR A 235 -2.96 10.10 8.04
C TYR A 235 -4.26 9.31 8.20
N ALA A 236 -5.32 9.65 7.45
CA ALA A 236 -6.60 8.96 7.57
C ALA A 236 -6.54 7.49 7.13
N PRO A 237 -5.92 7.10 5.98
CA PRO A 237 -5.88 5.69 5.58
C PRO A 237 -5.11 4.77 6.52
N PRO A 238 -3.87 5.09 6.97
CA PRO A 238 -3.17 4.27 7.95
C PRO A 238 -3.97 4.08 9.24
N LEU A 239 -4.56 5.15 9.76
CA LEU A 239 -5.33 5.08 11.00
C LEU A 239 -6.61 4.26 10.82
N ALA A 240 -7.34 4.46 9.72
CA ALA A 240 -8.54 3.69 9.39
C ALA A 240 -8.24 2.19 9.31
N MET A 241 -7.09 1.81 8.73
CA MET A 241 -6.71 0.40 8.63
C MET A 241 -6.29 -0.20 9.98
N VAL A 242 -5.57 0.55 10.82
CA VAL A 242 -5.27 0.10 12.20
C VAL A 242 -6.56 -0.15 12.98
N ILE A 243 -7.48 0.82 12.99
CA ILE A 243 -8.76 0.69 13.69
C ILE A 243 -9.58 -0.47 13.10
N GLY A 244 -9.67 -0.56 11.77
CA GLY A 244 -10.40 -1.61 11.08
C GLY A 244 -9.90 -3.00 11.44
N LYS A 245 -8.58 -3.22 11.42
CA LYS A 245 -7.97 -4.51 11.78
C LYS A 245 -8.20 -4.85 13.25
N LEU A 246 -7.99 -3.90 14.17
CA LEU A 246 -8.23 -4.15 15.60
C LEU A 246 -9.70 -4.47 15.89
N CYS A 247 -10.63 -3.78 15.22
CA CYS A 247 -12.06 -4.09 15.31
C CYS A 247 -12.34 -5.51 14.76
N TYR A 248 -11.75 -5.88 13.63
CA TYR A 248 -11.90 -7.21 13.04
C TYR A 248 -11.40 -8.31 13.98
N ASP A 249 -10.18 -8.17 14.51
CA ASP A 249 -9.63 -9.11 15.49
C ASP A 249 -10.51 -9.24 16.74
N THR A 250 -11.05 -8.10 17.21
CA THR A 250 -11.95 -8.09 18.38
C THR A 250 -13.25 -8.83 18.09
N VAL A 251 -13.82 -8.66 16.89
CA VAL A 251 -15.02 -9.39 16.47
C VAL A 251 -14.74 -10.89 16.39
N LEU A 252 -13.59 -11.29 15.83
CA LEU A 252 -13.18 -12.70 15.79
C LEU A 252 -12.98 -13.26 17.20
N ALA A 253 -12.34 -12.52 18.10
CA ALA A 253 -12.16 -12.92 19.49
C ALA A 253 -13.50 -13.08 20.24
N ILE A 254 -14.46 -12.18 19.99
CA ILE A 254 -15.81 -12.29 20.55
C ILE A 254 -16.53 -13.53 19.99
N ALA A 255 -16.38 -13.81 18.70
CA ALA A 255 -17.00 -14.96 18.04
C ALA A 255 -16.41 -16.30 18.55
N ALA A 256 -15.11 -16.35 18.80
CA ALA A 256 -14.42 -17.51 19.38
C ALA A 256 -14.91 -17.85 20.80
N GLY A 257 -15.40 -16.85 21.54
CA GLY A 257 -15.99 -17.02 22.87
C GLY A 257 -14.95 -17.01 24.00
N PRO A 258 -15.39 -17.17 25.26
CA PRO A 258 -14.50 -17.04 26.41
C PRO A 258 -13.47 -18.18 26.49
N ASN A 259 -12.21 -17.81 26.72
CA ASN A 259 -11.13 -18.78 27.01
C ASN A 259 -11.47 -19.65 28.22
N LYS A 260 -11.04 -20.92 28.21
CA LYS A 260 -11.33 -21.92 29.27
C LYS A 260 -10.97 -21.43 30.69
N VAL A 261 -10.02 -20.52 30.82
CA VAL A 261 -9.60 -19.89 32.10
C VAL A 261 -10.69 -19.01 32.72
N HIS A 262 -11.53 -18.34 31.91
CA HIS A 262 -12.63 -17.49 32.38
C HIS A 262 -13.87 -18.28 32.83
N VAL A 263 -13.91 -19.59 32.58
CA VAL A 263 -15.00 -20.47 33.02
C VAL A 263 -14.94 -20.74 34.54
N LEU A 264 -13.79 -20.52 35.17
CA LEU A 264 -13.58 -20.78 36.60
C LEU A 264 -14.01 -19.63 37.53
N THR A 265 -14.24 -18.41 37.01
CA THR A 265 -14.59 -17.22 37.80
C THR A 265 -16.07 -16.87 37.69
N LEU A 266 -16.97 -17.73 38.19
CA LEU A 266 -18.39 -17.47 38.59
C LEU A 266 -19.32 -16.65 37.65
N SER A 267 -18.90 -16.29 36.44
CA SER A 267 -19.64 -15.54 35.42
C SER A 267 -19.51 -16.28 34.08
N ALA A 268 -19.87 -17.57 34.13
CA ALA A 268 -19.56 -18.57 33.11
C ALA A 268 -20.70 -18.78 32.09
N SER A 269 -21.42 -17.72 31.70
CA SER A 269 -22.33 -17.80 30.56
C SER A 269 -21.76 -17.02 29.37
N LYS A 270 -21.77 -17.67 28.20
CA LYS A 270 -21.24 -17.12 26.93
C LYS A 270 -21.90 -15.78 26.58
N VAL A 271 -23.17 -15.61 26.95
CA VAL A 271 -24.01 -14.46 26.56
C VAL A 271 -23.61 -13.16 27.29
N PRO A 272 -23.54 -13.07 28.64
CA PRO A 272 -23.07 -11.85 29.32
C PRO A 272 -21.63 -11.46 28.99
N TRP A 273 -20.74 -12.44 28.79
CA TRP A 273 -19.37 -12.15 28.36
C TRP A 273 -19.35 -11.51 26.96
N MET A 274 -20.11 -12.07 26.02
CA MET A 274 -20.25 -11.54 24.67
C MET A 274 -20.87 -10.14 24.67
N ILE A 275 -21.94 -9.91 25.43
CA ILE A 275 -22.60 -8.59 25.54
C ILE A 275 -21.62 -7.52 26.06
N SER A 276 -20.86 -7.84 27.11
CA SER A 276 -19.86 -6.91 27.70
C SER A 276 -18.80 -6.50 26.68
N ASN A 277 -18.29 -7.45 25.90
CA ASN A 277 -17.24 -7.17 24.91
C ASN A 277 -17.78 -6.47 23.65
N ILE A 278 -19.00 -6.79 23.22
CA ILE A 278 -19.69 -6.05 22.14
C ILE A 278 -19.91 -4.59 22.57
N PHE A 279 -20.33 -4.36 23.81
CA PHE A 279 -20.50 -3.02 24.35
C PHE A 279 -19.16 -2.27 24.42
N ALA A 280 -18.10 -2.91 24.91
CA ALA A 280 -16.76 -2.32 24.94
C ALA A 280 -16.25 -1.96 23.53
N LEU A 281 -16.46 -2.85 22.55
CA LEU A 281 -16.12 -2.60 21.15
C LEU A 281 -16.93 -1.43 20.58
N ALA A 282 -18.23 -1.36 20.85
CA ALA A 282 -19.08 -0.25 20.41
C ALA A 282 -18.57 1.08 20.98
N CYS A 283 -18.30 1.16 22.28
CA CYS A 283 -17.75 2.36 22.91
C CYS A 283 -16.38 2.78 22.33
N ALA A 284 -15.46 1.83 22.09
CA ALA A 284 -14.16 2.12 21.48
C ALA A 284 -14.28 2.58 20.02
N SER A 285 -15.18 1.94 19.26
CA SER A 285 -15.35 2.18 17.82
C SER A 285 -15.90 3.58 17.54
N VAL A 286 -16.82 4.10 18.36
CA VAL A 286 -17.42 5.44 18.17
C VAL A 286 -16.36 6.55 18.18
N ASN A 287 -15.47 6.56 19.18
CA ASN A 287 -14.39 7.54 19.24
C ASN A 287 -13.41 7.37 18.06
N SER A 288 -13.07 6.13 17.73
CA SER A 288 -12.11 5.80 16.68
C SER A 288 -12.62 6.16 15.28
N ILE A 289 -13.90 5.90 14.99
CA ILE A 289 -14.58 6.27 13.73
C ILE A 289 -14.68 7.79 13.61
N ASN A 290 -15.03 8.49 14.70
CA ASN A 290 -15.07 9.95 14.71
C ASN A 290 -13.70 10.57 14.46
N LEU A 291 -12.62 9.98 15.00
CA LEU A 291 -11.25 10.40 14.74
C LEU A 291 -10.85 10.21 13.28
N VAL A 292 -11.18 9.07 12.68
CA VAL A 292 -10.94 8.83 11.25
C VAL A 292 -11.74 9.80 10.39
N HIS A 293 -13.02 9.99 10.71
CA HIS A 293 -13.89 10.92 10.00
C HIS A 293 -13.38 12.37 10.12
N PHE A 294 -12.91 12.78 11.30
CA PHE A 294 -12.25 14.07 11.52
C PHE A 294 -11.03 14.22 10.60
N LEU A 295 -10.13 13.25 10.59
CA LEU A 295 -8.93 13.28 9.73
C LEU A 295 -9.28 13.24 8.24
N ALA A 296 -10.38 12.58 7.87
CA ALA A 296 -10.85 12.43 6.49
C ALA A 296 -11.74 13.57 5.99
N THR A 297 -12.19 14.49 6.85
CA THR A 297 -13.04 15.63 6.42
C THR A 297 -12.44 16.97 6.78
N ASN A 298 -11.57 17.03 7.79
CA ASN A 298 -10.83 18.21 8.22
C ASN A 298 -11.75 19.44 8.48
N VAL A 299 -13.00 19.21 8.87
CA VAL A 299 -14.00 20.25 9.13
C VAL A 299 -13.88 20.71 10.58
N ARG A 300 -13.57 22.00 10.80
CA ARG A 300 -13.32 22.61 12.13
C ARG A 300 -14.38 22.33 13.21
N THR A 301 -15.62 22.04 12.85
CA THR A 301 -16.72 21.74 13.79
C THR A 301 -16.58 20.39 14.50
N SER A 302 -15.72 19.50 14.01
CA SER A 302 -15.60 18.12 14.52
C SER A 302 -14.63 17.94 15.69
N THR A 303 -13.90 18.99 16.09
CA THR A 303 -13.00 18.95 17.28
C THR A 303 -13.79 18.83 18.59
N GLU A 304 -14.94 19.48 18.69
CA GLU A 304 -15.81 19.42 19.88
C GLU A 304 -16.42 18.02 20.03
N THR A 305 -16.84 17.40 18.91
CA THR A 305 -17.34 16.02 18.89
C THR A 305 -16.28 15.01 19.35
N LEU A 306 -15.02 15.22 18.97
CA LEU A 306 -13.88 14.41 19.44
C LEU A 306 -13.65 14.55 20.95
N LEU A 307 -13.70 15.78 21.49
CA LEU A 307 -13.56 16.03 22.93
C LEU A 307 -14.68 15.37 23.74
N ILE A 308 -15.91 15.40 23.23
CA ILE A 308 -17.07 14.78 23.88
C ILE A 308 -17.00 13.24 23.81
N THR A 309 -16.44 12.68 22.74
CA THR A 309 -16.37 11.22 22.53
C THR A 309 -15.08 10.57 23.04
N ALA A 310 -14.04 11.35 23.33
CA ALA A 310 -12.79 10.90 23.95
C ALA A 310 -12.98 10.05 25.25
N PRO A 311 -13.84 10.43 26.22
CA PRO A 311 -14.03 9.62 27.43
C PRO A 311 -14.64 8.24 27.17
N LEU A 312 -15.36 8.03 26.04
CA LEU A 312 -15.88 6.70 25.69
C LEU A 312 -14.76 5.70 25.38
N GLY A 313 -13.60 6.17 24.94
CA GLY A 313 -12.41 5.32 24.73
C GLY A 313 -11.84 4.75 26.04
N ILE A 314 -12.06 5.44 27.17
CA ILE A 314 -11.61 4.99 28.50
C ILE A 314 -12.56 3.91 29.07
N LEU A 315 -13.83 3.93 28.67
CA LEU A 315 -14.81 2.93 29.09
C LEU A 315 -14.54 1.55 28.50
N ALA A 316 -13.98 1.49 27.28
CA ALA A 316 -13.68 0.22 26.62
C ALA A 316 -12.72 -0.71 27.40
N PRO A 317 -11.54 -0.27 27.88
CA PRO A 317 -10.66 -1.13 28.69
C PRO A 317 -11.24 -1.46 30.07
N LEU A 318 -12.16 -0.66 30.61
CA LEU A 318 -12.83 -0.92 31.89
C LEU A 318 -13.86 -2.05 31.81
N PHE A 319 -14.56 -2.17 30.67
CA PHE A 319 -15.60 -3.19 30.45
C PHE A 319 -15.13 -4.40 29.64
N SER A 320 -13.97 -4.31 28.99
CA SER A 320 -13.38 -5.42 28.26
C SER A 320 -13.01 -6.56 29.19
N LYS A 321 -13.48 -7.77 28.85
CA LYS A 321 -13.11 -9.03 29.51
C LYS A 321 -12.19 -9.87 28.63
N ILE A 322 -11.70 -9.30 27.53
CA ILE A 322 -10.69 -9.91 26.68
C ILE A 322 -9.34 -9.62 27.36
N THR A 323 -8.64 -10.69 27.72
CA THR A 323 -7.26 -10.59 28.23
C THR A 323 -6.35 -10.34 27.04
N ALA A 324 -5.44 -9.36 27.18
CA ALA A 324 -4.43 -9.03 26.18
C ALA A 324 -3.42 -10.17 26.01
#